data_AF-A0A418Y8Y0-F1
#
_entry.id   AF-A0A418Y8Y0-F1
#
_cell.length_a   1.000
_cell.length_b   1.000
_cell.length_c   1.000
_cell.angle_alpha   90.00
_cell.angle_beta   90.00
_cell.angle_gamma   90.00
#
_symmetry.space_group_name_H-M   'P 1'
#
loop_
_entity.id
_entity.type
_entity.pdbx_description
1 polymer ?
#
loop_
_entity_poly.entity_id
_entity_poly.type
_entity_poly.pdbx_seq_one_letter_code
_entity_poly.pdbx_strand_id
1 'polypeptide(L)'
;MISVFELSSTLKTLGIKLSLDDQERVIIRGEKQKLTSELVSLIREMKPEIVLLLKARQLKKRNSNISVIERECFLSLSFPQQRLWLLDQIDGGSAHYNMPAALKLLGKLDVV
;
A
#
# COMPACT_ATOMS: atom_id res chain seq x y z
N MET A 1 23.91 2.93 5.03
CA MET A 1 23.26 2.00 4.08
C MET A 1 21.88 2.55 3.78
N ILE A 2 21.61 2.97 2.54
CA ILE A 2 20.29 3.50 2.14
C ILE A 2 19.35 2.31 1.95
N SER A 3 18.13 2.38 2.49
CA SER A 3 17.14 1.30 2.34
C SER A 3 16.37 1.43 1.02
N VAL A 4 15.77 0.32 0.56
CA VAL A 4 14.88 0.34 -0.63
C VAL A 4 13.69 1.28 -0.42
N PHE A 5 13.24 1.48 0.82
CA PHE A 5 12.18 2.41 1.16
C PHE A 5 12.61 3.86 0.93
N GLU A 6 13.79 4.25 1.43
CA GLU A 6 14.36 5.59 1.22
C GLU A 6 14.58 5.88 -0.27
N LEU A 7 15.08 4.89 -1.02
CA LEU A 7 15.22 4.99 -2.47
C LEU A 7 13.86 5.18 -3.15
N SER A 8 12.85 4.37 -2.79
CA SER A 8 11.50 4.49 -3.36
C SER A 8 10.83 5.83 -3.02
N SER A 9 11.08 6.38 -1.84
CA SER A 9 10.57 7.67 -1.41
C SER A 9 11.22 8.80 -2.21
N THR A 10 12.54 8.79 -2.31
CA THR A 10 13.33 9.76 -3.09
C THR A 10 12.90 9.77 -4.55
N LEU A 11 12.79 8.59 -5.19
CA LEU A 11 12.34 8.49 -6.58
C LEU A 11 10.92 9.03 -6.76
N LYS A 12 10.01 8.80 -5.81
CA LYS A 12 8.63 9.31 -5.87
C LYS A 12 8.60 10.84 -5.80
N THR A 13 9.39 11.46 -4.92
CA THR A 13 9.51 12.92 -4.80
C THR A 13 10.07 13.53 -6.09
N LEU A 14 10.99 12.84 -6.76
CA LEU A 14 11.52 13.23 -8.07
C LEU A 14 10.58 12.93 -9.24
N GLY A 15 9.37 12.40 -8.99
CA GLY A 15 8.40 12.06 -10.04
C GLY A 15 8.79 10.83 -10.88
N ILE A 16 9.78 10.06 -10.43
CA ILE A 16 10.27 8.87 -11.10
C ILE A 16 9.55 7.63 -10.54
N LYS A 17 9.03 6.79 -11.43
CA LYS A 17 8.37 5.52 -11.09
C LYS A 17 9.15 4.36 -11.69
N LEU A 18 9.37 3.33 -10.88
CA LEU A 18 9.94 2.06 -11.34
C LEU A 18 8.80 1.06 -11.64
N SER A 19 8.95 0.31 -12.72
CA SER A 19 8.05 -0.77 -13.12
C SER A 19 8.83 -1.93 -13.72
N LEU A 20 8.24 -3.12 -13.78
CA LEU A 20 8.85 -4.25 -14.48
C LEU A 20 8.25 -4.38 -15.89
N ASP A 21 9.07 -4.80 -16.85
CA ASP A 21 8.61 -5.28 -18.16
C ASP A 21 8.24 -6.77 -18.10
N ASP A 22 7.79 -7.32 -19.24
CA ASP A 22 7.42 -8.73 -19.37
C ASP A 22 8.62 -9.70 -19.21
N GLN A 23 9.85 -9.18 -19.25
CA GLN A 23 11.11 -9.91 -19.04
C GLN A 23 11.74 -9.60 -17.66
N GLU A 24 10.97 -9.05 -16.72
CA GLU A 24 11.38 -8.70 -15.36
C GLU A 24 12.51 -7.65 -15.23
N ARG A 25 12.71 -6.84 -16.27
CA ARG A 25 13.68 -5.73 -16.24
C ARG A 25 13.02 -4.49 -15.66
N VAL A 26 13.80 -3.76 -14.86
CA VAL A 26 13.34 -2.50 -14.25
C VAL A 26 13.30 -1.40 -15.31
N ILE A 27 12.10 -0.95 -15.63
CA ILE A 27 11.81 0.22 -16.46
C ILE A 27 11.67 1.45 -15.55
N ILE A 28 12.34 2.54 -15.96
CA ILE A 28 12.22 3.86 -15.33
C ILE A 28 11.23 4.70 -16.14
N ARG A 29 10.19 5.24 -15.47
CA ARG A 29 9.18 6.13 -16.04
C ARG A 29 9.20 7.49 -15.32
N GLY A 30 8.86 8.57 -16.03
CA GLY A 30 8.82 9.93 -15.47
C GLY A 30 10.00 10.79 -15.92
N GLU A 31 10.40 11.75 -15.08
CA GLU A 31 11.40 12.78 -15.37
C GLU A 31 12.84 12.21 -15.30
N LYS A 32 13.24 11.41 -16.30
CA LYS A 32 14.55 10.75 -16.38
C LYS A 32 15.74 11.72 -16.32
N GLN A 33 15.54 13.00 -16.63
CA GLN A 33 16.56 14.06 -16.55
C GLN A 33 17.03 14.31 -15.10
N LYS A 34 16.18 14.02 -14.11
CA LYS A 34 16.50 14.14 -12.68
C LYS A 34 17.23 12.93 -12.11
N LEU A 35 17.51 11.92 -12.95
CA LEU A 35 18.21 10.71 -12.55
C LEU A 35 19.72 10.95 -12.59
N THR A 36 20.34 11.18 -11.43
CA THR A 36 21.81 11.31 -11.33
C THR A 36 22.49 9.96 -11.57
N SER A 37 23.76 9.99 -11.97
CA SER A 37 24.59 8.78 -12.13
C SER A 37 24.70 7.96 -10.84
N GLU A 38 24.72 8.64 -9.70
CA GLU A 38 24.71 8.02 -8.36
C GLU A 38 23.43 7.22 -8.12
N LEU A 39 22.26 7.78 -8.44
CA LEU A 39 20.98 7.07 -8.31
C LEU A 39 20.90 5.87 -9.24
N VAL A 40 21.47 5.96 -10.45
CA VAL A 40 21.55 4.83 -11.39
C VAL A 40 22.41 3.71 -10.81
N SER A 41 23.56 4.03 -10.20
CA SER A 41 24.42 3.04 -9.55
C SER A 41 23.67 2.34 -8.43
N LEU A 42 23.01 3.13 -7.57
CA LEU A 42 22.25 2.60 -6.44
C LEU A 42 21.08 1.70 -6.88
N ILE A 43 20.37 2.07 -7.95
CA ILE A 43 19.31 1.22 -8.54
C ILE A 43 19.89 -0.09 -9.08
N ARG A 44 21.10 -0.07 -9.66
CA ARG A 44 21.76 -1.29 -10.17
C ARG A 44 22.21 -2.21 -9.05
N GLU A 45 22.78 -1.66 -7.98
CA GLU A 45 23.19 -2.43 -6.80
C GLU A 45 21.99 -3.07 -6.11
N MET A 46 20.90 -2.32 -5.93
CA MET A 46 19.69 -2.80 -5.24
C MET A 46 18.67 -3.47 -6.17
N LYS A 47 19.05 -3.75 -7.43
CA LYS A 47 18.17 -4.35 -8.44
C LYS A 47 17.43 -5.61 -7.96
N PRO A 48 18.05 -6.61 -7.28
CA PRO A 48 17.32 -7.81 -6.88
C PRO A 48 16.19 -7.51 -5.90
N GLU A 49 16.41 -6.61 -4.94
CA GLU A 49 15.40 -6.21 -3.95
C GLU A 49 14.28 -5.38 -4.59
N ILE A 50 14.62 -4.49 -5.52
CA ILE A 50 13.65 -3.69 -6.29
C ILE A 50 12.75 -4.61 -7.11
N VAL A 51 13.32 -5.60 -7.80
CA VAL A 51 12.54 -6.58 -8.59
C VAL A 51 11.60 -7.36 -7.67
N LEU A 52 12.10 -7.88 -6.54
CA LEU A 52 11.28 -8.60 -5.56
C LEU A 52 10.11 -7.75 -5.06
N LEU A 53 10.38 -6.49 -4.69
CA LEU A 53 9.37 -5.55 -4.22
C LEU A 53 8.33 -5.24 -5.30
N LEU A 54 8.77 -5.00 -6.54
CA LEU A 54 7.88 -4.72 -7.66
C LEU A 54 7.01 -5.93 -8.02
N LYS A 55 7.54 -7.15 -7.95
CA LYS A 55 6.75 -8.40 -8.09
C LYS A 55 5.70 -8.51 -6.99
N ALA A 56 6.08 -8.29 -5.73
CA ALA A 56 5.15 -8.31 -4.60
C ALA A 56 4.04 -7.26 -4.75
N ARG A 57 4.37 -6.07 -5.28
CA ARG A 57 3.38 -5.03 -5.63
C ARG A 57 2.44 -5.43 -6.77
N GLN A 58 2.95 -6.09 -7.81
CA GLN A 58 2.14 -6.54 -8.94
C GLN A 58 1.11 -7.60 -8.52
N LEU A 59 1.50 -8.52 -7.63
CA LEU A 59 0.59 -9.49 -7.03
C LEU A 59 -0.54 -8.81 -6.26
N LYS A 60 -0.24 -7.74 -5.50
CA LYS A 60 -1.26 -6.95 -4.78
C LYS A 60 -2.17 -6.14 -5.71
N LYS A 61 -1.65 -5.64 -6.84
CA LYS A 61 -2.37 -4.77 -7.78
C LYS A 61 -3.33 -5.53 -8.71
N ARG A 62 -3.14 -6.84 -8.91
CA ARG A 62 -4.05 -7.69 -9.73
C ARG A 62 -5.50 -7.71 -9.22
N ASN A 63 -5.77 -7.31 -7.98
CA ASN A 63 -7.11 -7.27 -7.39
C ASN A 63 -7.81 -5.90 -7.51
N SER A 64 -7.48 -5.10 -8.53
CA SER A 64 -7.95 -3.69 -8.60
C SER A 64 -9.34 -3.48 -9.20
N ASN A 65 -9.97 -4.53 -9.74
CA ASN A 65 -11.35 -4.43 -10.18
C ASN A 65 -12.26 -5.01 -9.11
N ILE A 66 -13.09 -4.16 -8.50
CA ILE A 66 -14.19 -4.60 -7.64
C ILE A 66 -15.21 -5.26 -8.57
N SER A 67 -15.19 -6.59 -8.63
CA SER A 67 -16.21 -7.36 -9.35
C SER A 67 -17.55 -7.25 -8.63
N VAL A 68 -18.63 -7.10 -9.38
CA VAL A 68 -19.99 -7.27 -8.83
C VAL A 68 -20.11 -8.71 -8.32
N ILE A 69 -20.61 -8.87 -7.10
CA ILE A 69 -20.89 -10.18 -6.51
C ILE A 69 -22.36 -10.22 -6.09
N GLU A 70 -22.96 -11.40 -6.15
CA GLU A 70 -24.30 -11.67 -5.61
C GLU A 70 -24.31 -11.47 -4.08
N ARG A 71 -25.39 -10.88 -3.54
CA ARG A 71 -25.50 -10.56 -2.09
C ARG A 71 -26.31 -11.59 -1.31
N GLU A 72 -27.00 -12.49 -2.01
CA GLU A 72 -27.83 -13.54 -1.41
C GLU A 72 -27.04 -14.84 -1.18
N CYS A 73 -25.72 -14.80 -1.40
CA CYS A 73 -24.82 -15.90 -1.08
C CYS A 73 -24.08 -15.66 0.25
N PHE A 74 -23.46 -16.72 0.80
CA PHE A 74 -22.63 -16.60 1.98
C PHE A 74 -21.36 -15.80 1.65
N LEU A 75 -21.25 -14.59 2.22
CA LEU A 75 -20.08 -13.73 2.08
C LEU A 75 -19.14 -13.96 3.27
N SER A 76 -17.95 -14.50 3.00
CA SER A 76 -16.92 -14.68 4.02
C SER A 76 -16.52 -13.35 4.65
N LEU A 77 -16.41 -13.35 5.98
CA LEU A 77 -15.87 -12.22 6.73
C LEU A 77 -14.46 -11.89 6.25
N SER A 78 -14.16 -10.61 6.12
CA SER A 78 -12.80 -10.12 5.91
C SER A 78 -11.90 -10.49 7.10
N PHE A 79 -10.59 -10.56 6.88
CA PHE A 79 -9.63 -10.88 7.94
C PHE A 79 -9.77 -9.99 9.20
N PRO A 80 -9.96 -8.65 9.09
CA PRO A 80 -10.23 -7.82 10.26
C PRO A 80 -11.52 -8.19 10.99
N GLN A 81 -12.58 -8.55 10.26
CA GLN A 81 -13.86 -8.97 10.86
C GLN A 81 -13.74 -10.31 11.60
N GLN A 82 -13.03 -11.29 11.02
CA GLN A 82 -12.75 -12.58 11.69
C GLN A 82 -11.95 -12.37 12.98
N ARG A 83 -10.97 -11.46 12.96
CA ARG A 83 -10.19 -11.11 14.16
C ARG A 83 -11.08 -10.51 15.24
N LEU A 84 -11.94 -9.55 14.91
CA LEU A 84 -12.85 -8.94 15.89
C LEU A 84 -13.82 -9.97 16.46
N TRP A 85 -14.36 -10.85 15.61
CA TRP A 85 -15.19 -11.96 16.05
C TRP A 85 -14.45 -12.88 17.03
N LEU A 86 -13.21 -13.27 16.73
CA LEU A 86 -12.41 -14.11 17.62
C LEU A 86 -12.14 -13.43 18.96
N LEU A 87 -11.77 -12.15 18.94
CA LEU A 87 -11.53 -11.36 20.16
C LEU A 87 -12.78 -11.28 21.04
N ASP A 88 -13.94 -11.07 20.41
CA ASP A 88 -15.23 -11.08 21.11
C ASP A 88 -15.54 -12.42 21.79
N GLN A 89 -15.22 -13.54 21.12
CA GLN A 89 -15.36 -14.89 21.71
C GLN A 89 -14.40 -15.14 22.89
N ILE A 90 -13.21 -14.53 22.88
CA ILE A 90 -12.21 -14.69 23.95
C ILE A 90 -12.55 -13.80 25.17
N ASP A 91 -12.90 -12.54 24.93
CA ASP A 91 -13.16 -11.55 25.98
C ASP A 91 -14.60 -11.56 26.51
N GLY A 92 -15.51 -12.33 25.89
CA GLY A 92 -16.89 -12.50 26.35
C GLY A 92 -17.77 -11.25 26.15
N GLY A 93 -17.65 -10.55 25.02
CA GLY A 93 -18.50 -9.40 24.70
C GLY A 93 -17.94 -8.03 25.09
N SER A 94 -16.62 -7.88 25.21
CA SER A 94 -16.00 -6.61 25.61
C SER A 94 -16.18 -5.48 24.57
N ALA A 95 -16.44 -4.27 25.04
CA ALA A 95 -16.61 -3.08 24.21
C ALA A 95 -15.29 -2.38 23.81
N HIS A 96 -14.12 -2.94 24.13
CA HIS A 96 -12.81 -2.30 23.90
C HIS A 96 -12.57 -1.87 22.45
N TYR A 97 -13.16 -2.58 21.48
CA TYR A 97 -12.97 -2.32 20.04
C TYR A 97 -14.15 -1.56 19.40
N ASN A 98 -15.09 -1.08 20.21
CA ASN A 98 -16.24 -0.30 19.75
C ASN A 98 -15.95 1.20 19.88
N MET A 99 -16.47 2.00 18.95
CA MET A 99 -16.58 3.46 19.14
C MET A 99 -17.94 3.77 19.76
N PRO A 100 -18.04 4.09 21.07
CA PRO A 100 -19.32 4.25 21.75
C PRO A 100 -20.06 5.54 21.38
N ALA A 101 -19.36 6.51 20.79
CA ALA A 101 -19.95 7.75 20.32
C ALA A 101 -19.19 8.29 19.10
N ALA A 102 -19.89 9.07 18.28
CA ALA A 102 -19.32 9.85 17.18
C ALA A 102 -19.95 11.24 17.20
N LEU A 103 -19.13 12.29 17.08
CA LEU A 103 -19.58 13.67 16.99
C LEU A 103 -19.27 14.20 15.58
N LYS A 104 -20.26 14.82 14.94
CA LYS A 104 -20.08 15.52 13.67
C LYS A 104 -20.32 17.01 13.89
N LEU A 105 -19.26 17.80 13.79
CA LEU A 105 -19.33 19.25 13.88
C LEU A 105 -19.49 19.86 12.48
N LEU A 106 -20.34 20.87 12.37
CA LEU A 106 -20.61 21.60 11.14
C LEU A 106 -20.49 23.09 11.44
N GLY A 107 -19.79 23.85 10.60
CA GLY A 107 -19.58 25.28 10.78
C GLY A 107 -18.27 25.74 10.16
N LYS A 108 -18.00 27.05 10.22
CA LYS A 108 -16.68 27.57 9.86
C LYS A 108 -15.70 27.23 10.98
N LEU A 109 -14.64 26.50 10.64
CA LEU A 109 -13.53 26.27 11.56
C LEU A 109 -12.75 27.58 11.71
N ASP A 110 -12.73 28.13 12.91
CA ASP A 110 -11.86 29.24 13.26
C ASP A 110 -10.51 28.66 13.70
N VAL A 111 -9.43 29.04 13.01
CA VAL A 111 -8.07 28.59 13.29
C VAL A 111 -7.27 29.86 13.61
N VAL A 112 -6.88 29.99 14.88
CA VAL A 112 -6.05 31.09 15.40
C VAL A 112 -4.58 30.84 15.06
#